data_AF-A0A179UIF5-F1
#
_entry.id   AF-A0A179UIF5-F1
#
_cell.length_a   1.000
_cell.length_b   1.000
_cell.length_c   1.000
_cell.angle_alpha   90.00
_cell.angle_beta   90.00
_cell.angle_gamma   90.00
#
_symmetry.space_group_name_H-M   'P 1'
#
loop_
_entity.id
_entity.type
_entity.pdbx_description
1 polymer ?
#
loop_
_entity_poly.entity_id
_entity_poly.type
_entity_poly.pdbx_seq_one_letter_code
_entity_poly.pdbx_strand_id
1 'polypeptide(L)'
;MSMASNITSSSSSPSTTVQPPSHKTNSAAGTGPFAHFYDPNNINNNGNSFNSPGPIMAGMSRQSPSPGTPSTQNGAMGPMHVGMPVNAGHQMDLNHLYEMVLELSDVLKNNRDMTKGIIDSAEEIMKRAATEGASPTLQQVNGEVTAARIAELERSLAREKSLVEALKREQVENTKLIGEYETAVGIMVEQIRHYCQNNNMHYLAQKRHYNNLLQAERDAHLESRLDRDNWHAKAMRCSEMIRTAYRLRCEEEEVPIRIISGLQNEVRAYRNALGMEPEKPEEEYGWEILKDLPPGAD
;
A
#
# COMPACT_ATOMS: atom_id res chain seq x y z
N MET A 1 -44.81 54.43 -14.73
CA MET A 1 -45.81 53.76 -13.87
C MET A 1 -46.44 52.65 -14.69
N SER A 2 -45.93 51.42 -14.54
CA SER A 2 -46.48 50.22 -15.20
C SER A 2 -46.68 49.20 -14.10
N MET A 3 -47.96 48.91 -13.82
CA MET A 3 -48.41 47.90 -12.87
C MET A 3 -48.41 46.55 -13.58
N ALA A 4 -47.68 45.57 -13.05
CA ALA A 4 -47.93 44.16 -13.34
C ALA A 4 -47.64 43.38 -12.06
N SER A 5 -48.71 43.15 -11.30
CA SER A 5 -48.72 42.31 -10.12
C SER A 5 -48.95 40.85 -10.52
N ASN A 6 -48.33 40.02 -9.70
CA ASN A 6 -48.11 38.59 -9.79
C ASN A 6 -49.34 37.77 -9.32
N ILE A 7 -49.22 36.43 -9.30
CA ILE A 7 -50.08 35.41 -8.63
C ILE A 7 -51.19 34.86 -9.57
N THR A 8 -51.36 33.56 -9.86
CA THR A 8 -51.30 32.35 -9.00
C THR A 8 -51.13 31.08 -9.84
N SER A 9 -50.31 30.16 -9.36
CA SER A 9 -50.17 28.77 -9.80
C SER A 9 -51.21 27.87 -9.15
N SER A 10 -51.97 27.09 -9.92
CA SER A 10 -52.78 25.96 -9.43
C SER A 10 -52.36 24.65 -10.11
N SER A 11 -51.91 23.73 -9.27
CA SER A 11 -51.49 22.36 -9.55
C SER A 11 -52.66 21.40 -9.74
N SER A 12 -52.56 20.48 -10.71
CA SER A 12 -53.31 19.23 -10.74
C SER A 12 -52.48 18.12 -11.39
N SER A 13 -52.07 17.13 -10.59
CA SER A 13 -51.41 15.88 -11.01
C SER A 13 -52.42 14.91 -11.64
N PRO A 14 -51.95 13.91 -12.43
CA PRO A 14 -52.19 12.55 -11.97
C PRO A 14 -50.99 11.60 -12.10
N SER A 15 -50.94 10.67 -11.15
CA SER A 15 -50.02 9.55 -11.00
C SER A 15 -50.18 8.50 -12.10
N THR A 16 -49.09 7.95 -12.61
CA THR A 16 -49.09 6.68 -13.37
C THR A 16 -47.96 5.77 -12.87
N THR A 17 -48.41 4.61 -12.40
CA THR A 17 -47.65 3.45 -11.92
C THR A 17 -46.88 2.78 -13.06
N VAL A 18 -45.59 2.46 -12.87
CA VAL A 18 -44.83 1.58 -13.76
C VAL A 18 -44.04 0.55 -12.93
N GLN A 19 -44.35 -0.73 -13.14
CA GLN A 19 -43.62 -1.91 -12.66
C GLN A 19 -42.41 -2.20 -13.56
N PRO A 20 -41.34 -2.85 -13.07
CA PRO A 20 -40.21 -3.27 -13.91
C PRO A 20 -40.39 -4.70 -14.47
N PRO A 21 -39.87 -5.01 -15.66
CA PRO A 21 -39.97 -6.33 -16.25
C PRO A 21 -38.83 -7.26 -15.81
N SER A 22 -39.18 -8.54 -15.64
CA SER A 22 -38.29 -9.68 -15.42
C SER A 22 -37.73 -10.23 -16.73
N HIS A 23 -36.42 -10.46 -16.81
CA HIS A 23 -35.83 -11.35 -17.81
C HIS A 23 -34.83 -12.32 -17.16
N LYS A 24 -35.11 -13.61 -17.33
CA LYS A 24 -34.15 -14.71 -17.14
C LYS A 24 -33.45 -14.96 -18.47
N THR A 25 -32.13 -15.14 -18.45
CA THR A 25 -31.38 -15.84 -19.50
C THR A 25 -30.30 -16.72 -18.86
N ASN A 26 -30.48 -18.03 -18.94
CA ASN A 26 -29.40 -19.01 -18.86
C ASN A 26 -28.75 -19.10 -20.25
N SER A 27 -27.42 -19.01 -20.35
CA SER A 27 -26.60 -19.84 -21.25
C SER A 27 -25.11 -19.63 -20.98
N ALA A 28 -24.41 -20.75 -21.04
CA ALA A 28 -23.03 -20.99 -20.64
C ALA A 28 -22.00 -20.51 -21.67
N ALA A 29 -20.79 -20.18 -21.22
CA ALA A 29 -19.54 -20.36 -21.96
C ALA A 29 -18.32 -20.10 -21.07
N GLY A 30 -17.29 -20.96 -21.15
CA GLY A 30 -15.91 -20.50 -21.14
C GLY A 30 -15.06 -20.79 -19.90
N THR A 31 -14.40 -21.94 -19.93
CA THR A 31 -13.33 -22.48 -19.08
C THR A 31 -12.10 -21.57 -18.90
N GLY A 32 -11.54 -21.52 -17.68
CA GLY A 32 -10.17 -21.07 -17.38
C GLY A 32 -9.63 -21.77 -16.12
N PRO A 33 -8.41 -22.34 -16.12
CA PRO A 33 -7.99 -23.34 -15.12
C PRO A 33 -7.26 -22.75 -13.90
N PHE A 34 -7.74 -21.64 -13.33
CA PHE A 34 -7.10 -21.07 -12.14
C PHE A 34 -8.07 -20.30 -11.24
N ALA A 35 -9.00 -21.02 -10.62
CA ALA A 35 -9.81 -20.47 -9.53
C ALA A 35 -10.33 -21.59 -8.64
N HIS A 36 -9.67 -21.82 -7.48
CA HIS A 36 -10.29 -22.15 -6.18
C HIS A 36 -9.20 -22.54 -5.16
N PHE A 37 -8.62 -21.54 -4.50
CA PHE A 37 -7.99 -21.70 -3.18
C PHE A 37 -8.49 -20.58 -2.28
N TYR A 38 -9.77 -20.66 -1.89
CA TYR A 38 -10.30 -19.92 -0.76
C TYR A 38 -11.32 -20.81 -0.06
N ASP A 39 -10.87 -21.47 1.01
CA ASP A 39 -11.70 -22.16 1.98
C ASP A 39 -12.06 -21.15 3.09
N PRO A 40 -13.35 -20.89 3.39
CA PRO A 40 -13.75 -19.92 4.41
C PRO A 40 -13.86 -20.50 5.83
N ASN A 41 -13.41 -21.74 6.09
CA ASN A 41 -13.59 -22.39 7.39
C ASN A 41 -12.35 -22.36 8.31
N ASN A 42 -11.81 -21.17 8.60
CA ASN A 42 -10.95 -21.01 9.78
C ASN A 42 -11.34 -19.79 10.62
N ILE A 43 -12.55 -19.90 11.18
CA ILE A 43 -12.99 -19.14 12.35
C ILE A 43 -12.68 -20.03 13.55
N ASN A 44 -11.54 -19.80 14.23
CA ASN A 44 -11.52 -19.73 15.69
C ASN A 44 -10.13 -19.43 16.28
N ASN A 45 -10.19 -18.60 17.34
CA ASN A 45 -9.25 -18.48 18.45
C ASN A 45 -7.88 -17.82 18.19
N ASN A 46 -7.79 -16.52 18.53
CA ASN A 46 -7.11 -16.18 19.78
C ASN A 46 -7.59 -14.83 20.33
N GLY A 47 -7.99 -14.84 21.60
CA GLY A 47 -8.51 -13.68 22.31
C GLY A 47 -7.43 -12.68 22.73
N ASN A 48 -7.88 -11.46 22.97
CA ASN A 48 -7.35 -10.44 23.87
C ASN A 48 -5.85 -10.45 24.19
N SER A 49 -5.12 -9.49 23.62
CA SER A 49 -4.09 -8.80 24.39
C SER A 49 -4.08 -7.31 24.03
N PHE A 50 -4.74 -6.54 24.88
CA PHE A 50 -4.61 -5.09 24.96
C PHE A 50 -3.35 -4.80 25.78
N ASN A 51 -2.60 -3.76 25.41
CA ASN A 51 -1.57 -3.07 26.20
C ASN A 51 -0.09 -3.53 26.07
N SER A 52 0.68 -2.89 25.17
CA SER A 52 1.99 -2.26 25.47
C SER A 52 2.66 -1.60 24.24
N PRO A 53 3.53 -0.59 24.44
CA PRO A 53 3.96 0.33 23.40
C PRO A 53 5.37 0.06 22.83
N GLY A 54 5.48 0.12 21.50
CA GLY A 54 6.68 0.45 20.72
C GLY A 54 7.69 -0.69 20.45
N PRO A 55 8.21 -0.82 19.21
CA PRO A 55 9.46 -1.53 18.97
C PRO A 55 10.66 -0.56 18.95
N ILE A 56 11.61 -0.86 19.83
CA ILE A 56 12.97 -0.33 19.89
C ILE A 56 13.77 -0.92 18.73
N MET A 57 14.41 -0.06 17.94
CA MET A 57 15.45 -0.44 16.97
C MET A 57 16.69 -0.93 17.73
N ALA A 58 17.00 -2.21 17.64
CA ALA A 58 18.25 -2.78 18.14
C ALA A 58 18.83 -3.78 17.14
N GLY A 59 19.95 -3.36 16.53
CA GLY A 59 21.11 -4.19 16.22
C GLY A 59 20.96 -5.31 15.18
N MET A 60 21.43 -5.06 13.95
CA MET A 60 22.00 -6.13 13.13
C MET A 60 23.21 -5.65 12.31
N SER A 61 24.38 -6.00 12.86
CA SER A 61 25.66 -6.41 12.26
C SER A 61 25.99 -6.10 10.80
N ARG A 62 27.06 -5.31 10.58
CA ARG A 62 27.96 -5.42 9.41
C ARG A 62 29.39 -5.03 9.78
N GLN A 63 30.33 -5.98 9.78
CA GLN A 63 31.69 -5.80 9.24
C GLN A 63 32.44 -7.13 9.17
N SER A 64 33.10 -7.34 8.03
CA SER A 64 33.88 -8.52 7.62
C SER A 64 35.33 -8.47 8.14
N PRO A 65 35.96 -9.60 8.51
CA PRO A 65 37.33 -9.63 9.01
C PRO A 65 38.37 -9.74 7.87
N SER A 66 39.48 -9.02 8.00
CA SER A 66 40.68 -9.13 7.14
C SER A 66 41.77 -9.96 7.84
N PRO A 67 42.61 -10.74 7.13
CA PRO A 67 43.53 -11.71 7.73
C PRO A 67 44.88 -11.06 8.09
N GLY A 68 45.30 -11.18 9.35
CA GLY A 68 46.64 -10.83 9.83
C GLY A 68 47.46 -12.07 10.14
N THR A 69 48.68 -12.12 9.61
CA THR A 69 49.72 -13.15 9.80
C THR A 69 50.38 -13.09 11.19
N PRO A 70 50.97 -14.20 11.70
CA PRO A 70 51.41 -14.32 13.09
C PRO A 70 52.80 -13.69 13.32
N SER A 71 52.97 -12.98 14.45
CA SER A 71 54.29 -12.54 14.91
C SER A 71 54.63 -13.13 16.28
N THR A 72 55.77 -13.79 16.32
CA THR A 72 56.38 -14.50 17.45
C THR A 72 57.24 -13.56 18.32
N GLN A 73 56.99 -13.59 19.63
CA GLN A 73 57.93 -13.55 20.77
C GLN A 73 59.16 -12.58 20.81
N ASN A 74 59.03 -11.57 21.68
CA ASN A 74 59.92 -11.17 22.79
C ASN A 74 61.41 -10.82 22.55
N GLY A 75 61.84 -9.63 23.02
CA GLY A 75 63.24 -9.36 23.35
C GLY A 75 63.68 -7.90 23.19
N ALA A 76 64.19 -7.33 24.28
CA ALA A 76 64.52 -5.93 24.49
C ALA A 76 65.78 -5.39 23.76
N MET A 77 65.93 -4.05 23.88
CA MET A 77 67.15 -3.22 23.82
C MET A 77 67.37 -2.42 22.52
N GLY A 78 67.15 -1.10 22.62
CA GLY A 78 67.72 -0.11 21.70
C GLY A 78 69.25 -0.02 21.85
N PRO A 79 69.94 0.67 20.92
CA PRO A 79 70.07 2.11 21.05
C PRO A 79 70.02 2.91 19.73
N MET A 80 69.81 4.22 19.92
CA MET A 80 69.79 5.30 18.95
C MET A 80 71.03 5.41 18.06
N HIS A 81 70.84 5.64 16.75
CA HIS A 81 71.56 6.70 16.02
C HIS A 81 70.88 7.10 14.69
N VAL A 82 70.27 8.29 14.71
CA VAL A 82 70.39 9.41 13.76
C VAL A 82 70.41 9.11 12.25
N GLY A 83 69.31 9.50 11.60
CA GLY A 83 69.38 10.62 10.64
C GLY A 83 69.57 10.30 9.15
N MET A 84 68.53 9.80 8.50
CA MET A 84 67.97 10.35 7.24
C MET A 84 66.73 9.53 6.87
N PRO A 85 65.57 10.14 6.58
CA PRO A 85 64.40 9.40 6.17
C PRO A 85 64.65 8.83 4.77
N VAL A 86 65.07 7.57 4.69
CA VAL A 86 65.04 6.82 3.43
C VAL A 86 63.59 6.79 2.97
N ASN A 87 63.35 7.52 1.88
CA ASN A 87 62.04 7.67 1.25
C ASN A 87 61.42 6.28 1.04
N ALA A 88 60.17 6.10 1.46
CA ALA A 88 59.44 4.83 1.35
C ALA A 88 59.47 4.23 -0.08
N GLY A 89 59.64 5.07 -1.10
CA GLY A 89 59.84 4.63 -2.48
C GLY A 89 61.15 3.87 -2.74
N HIS A 90 62.23 4.18 -2.01
CA HIS A 90 63.54 3.55 -2.22
C HIS A 90 63.60 2.11 -1.66
N GLN A 91 62.89 1.82 -0.57
CA GLN A 91 62.75 0.44 -0.08
C GLN A 91 61.79 -0.39 -0.95
N MET A 92 60.74 0.23 -1.49
CA MET A 92 59.85 -0.40 -2.46
C MET A 92 60.59 -0.79 -3.75
N ASP A 93 61.42 0.12 -4.27
CA ASP A 93 62.22 -0.11 -5.48
C ASP A 93 63.25 -1.23 -5.27
N LEU A 94 63.93 -1.26 -4.12
CA LEU A 94 64.83 -2.35 -3.78
C LEU A 94 64.13 -3.71 -3.70
N ASN A 95 62.91 -3.77 -3.17
CA ASN A 95 62.10 -4.99 -3.16
C ASN A 95 61.68 -5.40 -4.58
N HIS A 96 61.28 -4.44 -5.42
CA HIS A 96 60.91 -4.68 -6.82
C HIS A 96 62.08 -5.19 -7.67
N LEU A 97 63.27 -4.61 -7.50
CA LEU A 97 64.49 -5.08 -8.16
C LEU A 97 64.85 -6.51 -7.72
N TYR A 98 64.63 -6.85 -6.45
CA TYR A 98 64.89 -8.20 -5.95
C TYR A 98 63.92 -9.24 -6.56
N GLU A 99 62.63 -8.89 -6.69
CA GLU A 99 61.64 -9.71 -7.39
C GLU A 99 62.00 -9.90 -8.88
N MET A 100 62.41 -8.83 -9.56
CA MET A 100 62.80 -8.88 -10.98
C MET A 100 64.04 -9.76 -11.22
N VAL A 101 65.02 -9.74 -10.31
CA VAL A 101 66.20 -10.60 -10.39
C VAL A 101 65.84 -12.07 -10.16
N LEU A 102 64.92 -12.35 -9.25
CA LEU A 102 64.42 -13.72 -9.03
C LEU A 102 63.66 -14.23 -10.26
N GLU A 103 62.80 -13.41 -10.85
CA GLU A 103 62.08 -13.75 -12.08
C GLU A 103 63.04 -13.99 -13.25
N LEU A 104 64.06 -13.14 -13.42
CA LEU A 104 65.09 -13.34 -14.46
C LEU A 104 65.89 -14.64 -14.21
N SER A 105 66.14 -14.99 -12.95
CA SER A 105 66.79 -16.25 -12.59
C SER A 105 65.93 -17.47 -12.93
N ASP A 106 64.61 -17.39 -12.74
CA ASP A 106 63.67 -18.44 -13.14
C ASP A 106 63.57 -18.55 -14.66
N VAL A 107 63.57 -17.44 -15.39
CA VAL A 107 63.62 -17.43 -16.86
C VAL A 107 64.92 -18.04 -17.37
N LEU A 108 66.08 -17.74 -16.76
CA LEU A 108 67.37 -18.33 -17.13
C LEU A 108 67.42 -19.83 -16.84
N LYS A 109 66.84 -20.27 -15.72
CA LYS A 109 66.72 -21.69 -15.39
C LYS A 109 65.84 -22.41 -16.42
N ASN A 110 64.67 -21.85 -16.74
CA ASN A 110 63.79 -22.38 -17.78
C ASN A 110 64.48 -22.41 -19.16
N ASN A 111 65.27 -21.38 -19.50
CA ASN A 111 66.03 -21.35 -20.75
C ASN A 111 67.08 -22.47 -20.81
N ARG A 112 67.73 -22.76 -19.68
CA ARG A 112 68.71 -23.84 -19.57
C ARG A 112 68.04 -25.21 -19.68
N ASP A 113 66.88 -25.40 -19.05
CA ASP A 113 66.09 -26.63 -19.12
C ASP A 113 65.55 -26.86 -20.55
N MET A 114 65.05 -25.81 -21.22
CA MET A 114 64.65 -25.88 -22.63
C MET A 114 65.83 -26.23 -23.54
N THR A 115 66.98 -25.58 -23.36
CA THR A 115 68.18 -25.84 -24.17
C THR A 115 68.67 -27.27 -23.96
N LYS A 116 68.60 -27.78 -22.72
CA LYS A 116 68.89 -29.18 -22.41
C LYS A 116 67.92 -30.12 -23.12
N GLY A 117 66.61 -29.84 -23.10
CA GLY A 117 65.62 -30.62 -23.84
C GLY A 117 65.85 -30.62 -25.35
N ILE A 118 66.30 -29.50 -25.91
CA ILE A 118 66.68 -29.42 -27.33
C ILE A 118 67.91 -30.28 -27.60
N ILE A 119 68.95 -30.20 -26.77
CA ILE A 119 70.17 -31.01 -26.91
C ILE A 119 69.84 -32.50 -26.79
N ASP A 120 69.03 -32.90 -25.80
CA ASP A 120 68.61 -34.28 -25.60
C ASP A 120 67.80 -34.78 -26.83
N SER A 121 66.91 -33.94 -27.38
CA SER A 121 66.16 -34.27 -28.60
C SER A 121 67.05 -34.36 -29.84
N ALA A 122 68.06 -33.50 -29.95
CA ALA A 122 69.02 -33.52 -31.04
C ALA A 122 69.96 -34.73 -30.95
N GLU A 123 70.35 -35.13 -29.74
CA GLU A 123 71.10 -36.34 -29.48
C GLU A 123 70.26 -37.59 -29.79
N GLU A 124 68.97 -37.60 -29.46
CA GLU A 124 68.05 -38.68 -29.83
C GLU A 124 67.86 -38.77 -31.36
N ILE A 125 67.72 -37.63 -32.06
CA ILE A 125 67.65 -37.58 -33.53
C ILE A 125 68.97 -38.04 -34.16
N MET A 126 70.11 -37.62 -33.62
CA MET A 126 71.43 -38.02 -34.13
C MET A 126 71.69 -39.51 -33.88
N LYS A 127 71.28 -40.03 -32.72
CA LYS A 127 71.36 -41.44 -32.37
C LYS A 127 70.43 -42.27 -33.25
N ARG A 128 69.20 -41.82 -33.51
CA ARG A 128 68.28 -42.44 -34.49
C ARG A 128 68.86 -42.40 -35.91
N ALA A 129 69.41 -41.27 -36.34
CA ALA A 129 70.03 -41.14 -37.66
C ALA A 129 71.28 -42.02 -37.83
N ALA A 130 72.01 -42.30 -36.74
CA ALA A 130 73.15 -43.20 -36.74
C ALA A 130 72.74 -44.70 -36.65
N THR A 131 71.63 -45.02 -35.98
CA THR A 131 71.15 -46.42 -35.84
C THR A 131 70.26 -46.88 -36.99
N GLU A 132 69.51 -45.99 -37.61
CA GLU A 132 68.60 -46.27 -38.72
C GLU A 132 69.25 -45.84 -40.05
N GLY A 133 70.42 -46.41 -40.38
CA GLY A 133 71.20 -46.14 -41.60
C GLY A 133 70.46 -46.37 -42.93
N ALA A 134 69.40 -45.63 -43.16
CA ALA A 134 68.53 -45.63 -44.31
C ALA A 134 68.19 -44.17 -44.57
N SER A 135 68.85 -43.56 -45.55
CA SER A 135 68.25 -42.43 -46.24
C SER A 135 67.15 -43.00 -47.14
N PRO A 136 65.85 -42.88 -46.83
CA PRO A 136 64.89 -42.97 -47.90
C PRO A 136 65.06 -41.70 -48.75
N THR A 137 65.07 -41.86 -50.07
CA THR A 137 65.24 -40.75 -51.03
C THR A 137 64.34 -39.59 -50.64
N LEU A 138 64.97 -38.52 -50.15
CA LEU A 138 64.32 -37.39 -49.50
C LEU A 138 63.31 -36.71 -50.45
N GLN A 139 63.44 -36.84 -51.77
CA GLN A 139 62.49 -36.28 -52.74
C GLN A 139 61.14 -37.05 -52.82
N GLN A 140 61.14 -38.38 -52.71
CA GLN A 140 59.93 -39.21 -52.86
C GLN A 140 59.13 -39.27 -51.56
N VAL A 141 59.83 -39.44 -50.43
CA VAL A 141 59.19 -39.41 -49.11
C VAL A 141 58.73 -38.01 -48.75
N ASN A 142 59.46 -36.95 -49.12
CA ASN A 142 59.01 -35.58 -48.85
C ASN A 142 57.80 -35.22 -49.72
N GLY A 143 57.70 -35.67 -50.98
CA GLY A 143 56.51 -35.44 -51.83
C GLY A 143 55.24 -36.18 -51.37
N GLU A 144 55.37 -37.44 -50.97
CA GLU A 144 54.23 -38.26 -50.50
C GLU A 144 53.84 -37.92 -49.05
N VAL A 145 54.81 -37.65 -48.17
CA VAL A 145 54.55 -37.18 -46.79
C VAL A 145 53.97 -35.77 -46.82
N THR A 146 54.42 -34.88 -47.71
CA THR A 146 53.78 -33.55 -47.86
C THR A 146 52.38 -33.65 -48.46
N ALA A 147 52.13 -34.48 -49.47
CA ALA A 147 50.79 -34.68 -50.02
C ALA A 147 49.81 -35.29 -48.99
N ALA A 148 50.25 -36.29 -48.22
CA ALA A 148 49.45 -36.88 -47.15
C ALA A 148 49.18 -35.87 -46.02
N ARG A 149 50.18 -35.08 -45.64
CA ARG A 149 50.05 -34.00 -44.65
C ARG A 149 49.10 -32.90 -45.14
N ILE A 150 49.14 -32.53 -46.42
CA ILE A 150 48.24 -31.54 -47.02
C ILE A 150 46.80 -32.08 -47.01
N ALA A 151 46.57 -33.32 -47.44
CA ALA A 151 45.24 -33.92 -47.40
C ALA A 151 44.68 -34.09 -45.97
N GLU A 152 45.55 -34.31 -44.99
CA GLU A 152 45.18 -34.34 -43.58
C GLU A 152 44.82 -32.95 -43.05
N LEU A 153 45.61 -31.92 -43.38
CA LEU A 153 45.33 -30.52 -43.05
C LEU A 153 44.05 -30.01 -43.72
N GLU A 154 43.77 -30.42 -44.95
CA GLU A 154 42.51 -30.10 -45.63
C GLU A 154 41.31 -30.79 -44.95
N ARG A 155 41.47 -32.03 -44.51
CA ARG A 155 40.45 -32.74 -43.71
C ARG A 155 40.26 -32.12 -42.33
N SER A 156 41.30 -31.66 -41.65
CA SER A 156 41.16 -30.96 -40.36
C SER A 156 40.50 -29.60 -40.56
N LEU A 157 40.89 -28.86 -41.59
CA LEU A 157 40.31 -27.56 -41.94
C LEU A 157 38.83 -27.69 -42.35
N ALA A 158 38.45 -28.73 -43.09
CA ALA A 158 37.05 -29.02 -43.41
C ALA A 158 36.22 -29.36 -42.16
N ARG A 159 36.79 -30.13 -41.23
CA ARG A 159 36.15 -30.43 -39.93
C ARG A 159 35.98 -29.18 -39.08
N GLU A 160 37.01 -28.34 -38.99
CA GLU A 160 36.92 -27.08 -38.23
C GLU A 160 35.90 -26.12 -38.86
N LYS A 161 35.84 -26.00 -40.19
CA LYS A 161 34.80 -25.20 -40.85
C LYS A 161 33.39 -25.68 -40.52
N SER A 162 33.16 -27.00 -40.57
CA SER A 162 31.86 -27.57 -40.19
C SER A 162 31.52 -27.30 -38.72
N LEU A 163 32.50 -27.36 -37.83
CA LEU A 163 32.32 -27.08 -36.41
C LEU A 163 31.99 -25.60 -36.19
N VAL A 164 32.72 -24.70 -36.85
CA VAL A 164 32.46 -23.26 -36.80
C VAL A 164 31.05 -22.93 -37.29
N GLU A 165 30.58 -23.57 -38.35
CA GLU A 165 29.20 -23.39 -38.80
C GLU A 165 28.18 -23.89 -37.77
N ALA A 166 28.43 -25.03 -37.12
CA ALA A 166 27.56 -25.54 -36.06
C ALA A 166 27.50 -24.59 -34.86
N LEU A 167 28.66 -24.13 -34.38
CA LEU A 167 28.74 -23.14 -33.29
C LEU A 167 28.06 -21.82 -33.65
N LYS A 168 28.17 -21.36 -34.91
CA LYS A 168 27.45 -20.15 -35.36
C LYS A 168 25.94 -20.34 -35.33
N ARG A 169 25.43 -21.52 -35.73
CA ARG A 169 23.99 -21.82 -35.64
C ARG A 169 23.54 -21.83 -34.18
N GLU A 170 24.27 -22.52 -33.31
CA GLU A 170 23.99 -22.56 -31.87
C GLU A 170 24.05 -21.17 -31.23
N GLN A 171 25.02 -20.33 -31.62
CA GLN A 171 25.12 -18.95 -31.14
C GLN A 171 23.88 -18.13 -31.53
N VAL A 172 23.39 -18.27 -32.75
CA VAL A 172 22.16 -17.57 -33.21
C VAL A 172 20.95 -18.05 -32.41
N GLU A 173 20.82 -19.36 -32.19
CA GLU A 173 19.72 -19.92 -31.38
C GLU A 173 19.78 -19.48 -29.92
N ASN A 174 20.96 -19.50 -29.30
CA ASN A 174 21.15 -19.00 -27.93
C ASN A 174 20.84 -17.50 -27.82
N THR A 175 21.25 -16.69 -28.80
CA THR A 175 20.94 -15.25 -28.83
C THR A 175 19.44 -15.02 -28.95
N LYS A 176 18.74 -15.81 -29.77
CA LYS A 176 17.29 -15.76 -29.89
C LYS A 176 16.61 -16.11 -28.56
N LEU A 177 17.05 -17.19 -27.92
CA LEU A 177 16.50 -17.64 -26.65
C LEU A 177 16.70 -16.58 -25.54
N ILE A 178 17.86 -15.91 -25.50
CA ILE A 178 18.11 -14.79 -24.58
C ILE A 178 17.09 -13.67 -24.81
N GLY A 179 16.80 -13.29 -26.06
CA GLY A 179 15.80 -12.27 -26.37
C GLY A 179 14.37 -12.67 -25.95
N GLU A 180 14.00 -13.94 -26.11
CA GLU A 180 12.72 -14.47 -25.64
C GLU A 180 12.63 -14.43 -24.10
N TYR A 181 13.69 -14.79 -23.39
CA TYR A 181 13.75 -14.67 -21.92
C TYR A 181 13.68 -13.23 -21.44
N GLU A 182 14.40 -12.32 -22.08
CA GLU A 182 14.34 -10.89 -21.76
C GLU A 182 12.91 -10.36 -21.89
N THR A 183 12.24 -10.72 -22.99
CA THR A 183 10.84 -10.33 -23.23
C THR A 183 9.90 -10.93 -22.18
N ALA A 184 10.02 -12.23 -21.90
CA ALA A 184 9.17 -12.91 -20.94
C ALA A 184 9.35 -12.36 -19.51
N VAL A 185 10.59 -12.14 -19.09
CA VAL A 185 10.90 -11.53 -17.78
C VAL A 185 10.41 -10.09 -17.73
N GLY A 186 10.58 -9.32 -18.81
CA GLY A 186 10.04 -7.96 -18.92
C GLY A 186 8.52 -7.92 -18.71
N ILE A 187 7.78 -8.81 -19.37
CA ILE A 187 6.33 -8.95 -19.20
C ILE A 187 5.97 -9.36 -17.77
N MET A 188 6.66 -10.35 -17.21
CA MET A 188 6.38 -10.85 -15.85
C MET A 188 6.60 -9.77 -14.79
N VAL A 189 7.70 -8.99 -14.90
CA VAL A 189 7.99 -7.88 -13.98
C VAL A 189 6.91 -6.81 -14.07
N GLU A 190 6.44 -6.49 -15.26
CA GLU A 190 5.37 -5.50 -15.44
C GLU A 190 4.03 -5.99 -14.87
N GLN A 191 3.70 -7.26 -15.07
CA GLN A 191 2.51 -7.86 -14.46
C GLN A 191 2.59 -7.86 -12.93
N ILE A 192 3.75 -8.16 -12.34
CA ILE A 192 3.96 -8.10 -10.88
C ILE A 192 3.80 -6.66 -10.38
N ARG A 193 4.38 -5.68 -11.08
CA ARG A 193 4.23 -4.25 -10.75
C ARG A 193 2.76 -3.84 -10.78
N HIS A 194 2.06 -4.15 -11.87
CA HIS A 194 0.64 -3.83 -12.03
C HIS A 194 -0.20 -4.51 -10.94
N TYR A 195 0.05 -5.78 -10.65
CA TYR A 195 -0.65 -6.52 -9.60
C TYR A 195 -0.46 -5.87 -8.23
N CYS A 196 0.79 -5.56 -7.85
CA CYS A 196 1.10 -4.94 -6.56
C CYS A 196 0.43 -3.57 -6.42
N GLN A 197 0.53 -2.73 -7.47
CA GLN A 197 -0.08 -1.41 -7.48
C GLN A 197 -1.61 -1.49 -7.39
N ASN A 198 -2.23 -2.35 -8.20
CA ASN A 198 -3.67 -2.50 -8.22
C ASN A 198 -4.19 -3.06 -6.88
N ASN A 199 -3.51 -4.06 -6.31
CA ASN A 199 -3.85 -4.63 -5.01
C ASN A 199 -3.79 -3.57 -3.89
N ASN A 200 -2.72 -2.77 -3.85
CA ASN A 200 -2.60 -1.68 -2.88
C ASN A 200 -3.72 -0.65 -3.05
N MET A 201 -4.04 -0.28 -4.29
CA MET A 201 -5.14 0.64 -4.59
C MET A 201 -6.51 0.10 -4.14
N HIS A 202 -6.79 -1.18 -4.39
CA HIS A 202 -8.02 -1.83 -3.92
C HIS A 202 -8.10 -1.83 -2.39
N TYR A 203 -7.01 -2.16 -1.71
CA TYR A 203 -6.95 -2.16 -0.25
C TYR A 203 -7.18 -0.76 0.35
N LEU A 204 -6.56 0.27 -0.24
CA LEU A 204 -6.77 1.68 0.12
C LEU A 204 -8.22 2.12 -0.12
N ALA A 205 -8.79 1.79 -1.26
CA ALA A 205 -10.18 2.11 -1.60
C ALA A 205 -11.16 1.47 -0.61
N GLN A 206 -10.93 0.20 -0.26
CA GLN A 206 -11.73 -0.51 0.73
C GLN A 206 -11.64 0.15 2.11
N LYS A 207 -10.43 0.52 2.57
CA LYS A 207 -10.24 1.23 3.83
C LYS A 207 -10.97 2.58 3.87
N ARG A 208 -10.84 3.36 2.81
CA ARG A 208 -11.55 4.66 2.68
C ARG A 208 -13.06 4.44 2.71
N HIS A 209 -13.56 3.44 1.99
CA HIS A 209 -14.98 3.13 1.96
C HIS A 209 -15.53 2.77 3.35
N TYR A 210 -14.86 1.89 4.09
CA TYR A 210 -15.27 1.56 5.46
C TYR A 210 -15.22 2.76 6.40
N ASN A 211 -14.20 3.61 6.28
CA ASN A 211 -14.10 4.81 7.09
C ASN A 211 -15.26 5.80 6.81
N ASN A 212 -15.59 5.98 5.52
CA ASN A 212 -16.73 6.79 5.10
C ASN A 212 -18.05 6.23 5.61
N LEU A 213 -18.25 4.91 5.54
CA LEU A 213 -19.46 4.27 6.07
C LEU A 213 -19.57 4.48 7.59
N LEU A 214 -18.48 4.29 8.31
CA LEU A 214 -18.46 4.49 9.76
C LEU A 214 -18.72 5.96 10.14
N GLN A 215 -18.25 6.91 9.33
CA GLN A 215 -18.55 8.32 9.51
C GLN A 215 -20.02 8.63 9.22
N ALA A 216 -20.55 8.10 8.11
CA ALA A 216 -21.95 8.28 7.74
C ALA A 216 -22.91 7.73 8.83
N GLU A 217 -22.59 6.60 9.44
CA GLU A 217 -23.37 6.06 10.56
C GLU A 217 -23.32 6.98 11.80
N ARG A 218 -22.15 7.55 12.13
CA ARG A 218 -22.04 8.52 13.23
C ARG A 218 -22.87 9.77 12.97
N ASP A 219 -22.80 10.28 11.74
CA ASP A 219 -23.51 11.49 11.34
C ASP A 219 -25.03 11.24 11.31
N ALA A 220 -25.48 10.09 10.80
CA ALA A 220 -26.89 9.69 10.83
C ALA A 220 -27.43 9.53 12.26
N HIS A 221 -26.62 8.94 13.16
CA HIS A 221 -27.00 8.81 14.56
C HIS A 221 -27.07 10.17 15.28
N LEU A 222 -26.15 11.09 14.97
CA LEU A 222 -26.20 12.47 15.48
C LEU A 222 -27.45 13.20 14.98
N GLU A 223 -27.73 13.11 13.68
CA GLU A 223 -28.90 13.74 13.05
C GLU A 223 -30.21 13.26 13.68
N SER A 224 -30.36 11.95 13.90
CA SER A 224 -31.55 11.41 14.56
C SER A 224 -31.78 11.99 15.96
N ARG A 225 -30.70 12.22 16.72
CA ARG A 225 -30.79 12.84 18.04
C ARG A 225 -31.16 14.31 17.95
N LEU A 226 -30.57 15.04 17.02
CA LEU A 226 -30.88 16.45 16.79
C LEU A 226 -32.34 16.64 16.36
N ASP A 227 -32.87 15.77 15.50
CA ASP A 227 -34.27 15.82 15.10
C ASP A 227 -35.21 15.54 16.28
N ARG A 228 -34.90 14.53 17.09
CA ARG A 228 -35.65 14.26 18.33
C ARG A 228 -35.67 15.47 19.27
N ASP A 229 -34.53 16.09 19.51
CA ASP A 229 -34.42 17.26 20.39
C ASP A 229 -35.20 18.46 19.80
N ASN A 230 -35.18 18.63 18.48
CA ASN A 230 -35.97 19.64 17.76
C ASN A 230 -37.48 19.42 17.95
N TRP A 231 -37.97 18.19 17.80
CA TRP A 231 -39.39 17.87 18.01
C TRP A 231 -39.80 18.06 19.47
N HIS A 232 -38.97 17.66 20.43
CA HIS A 232 -39.22 17.92 21.85
C HIS A 232 -39.29 19.42 22.15
N ALA A 233 -38.38 20.22 21.62
CA ALA A 233 -38.39 21.66 21.81
C ALA A 233 -39.66 22.31 21.23
N LYS A 234 -40.08 21.90 20.03
CA LYS A 234 -41.33 22.34 19.40
C LYS A 234 -42.56 21.95 20.22
N ALA A 235 -42.60 20.72 20.75
CA ALA A 235 -43.68 20.25 21.59
C ALA A 235 -43.78 21.02 22.92
N MET A 236 -42.64 21.28 23.57
CA MET A 236 -42.58 22.09 24.79
C MET A 236 -43.11 23.51 24.52
N ARG A 237 -42.63 24.17 23.46
CA ARG A 237 -43.10 25.50 23.06
C ARG A 237 -44.60 25.52 22.78
N CYS A 238 -45.13 24.52 22.07
CA CYS A 238 -46.57 24.40 21.83
C CYS A 238 -47.34 24.26 23.14
N SER A 239 -46.86 23.42 24.07
CA SER A 239 -47.50 23.23 25.36
C SER A 239 -47.53 24.51 26.22
N GLU A 240 -46.47 25.34 26.15
CA GLU A 240 -46.43 26.65 26.79
C GLU A 240 -47.40 27.63 26.16
N MET A 241 -47.48 27.65 24.82
CA MET A 241 -48.46 28.46 24.09
C MET A 241 -49.90 28.09 24.47
N ILE A 242 -50.22 26.79 24.63
CA ILE A 242 -51.55 26.35 25.06
C ILE A 242 -51.84 26.80 26.49
N ARG A 243 -50.91 26.61 27.43
CA ARG A 243 -51.10 27.03 28.83
C ARG A 243 -51.27 28.54 28.94
N THR A 244 -50.49 29.31 28.19
CA THR A 244 -50.58 30.78 28.18
C THR A 244 -51.88 31.26 27.54
N ALA A 245 -52.30 30.68 26.41
CA ALA A 245 -53.58 30.99 25.80
C ALA A 245 -54.77 30.65 26.72
N TYR A 246 -54.71 29.51 27.43
CA TYR A 246 -55.73 29.14 28.41
C TYR A 246 -55.78 30.13 29.58
N ARG A 247 -54.61 30.50 30.14
CA ARG A 247 -54.54 31.51 31.19
C ARG A 247 -55.14 32.85 30.76
N LEU A 248 -54.77 33.35 29.58
CA LEU A 248 -55.30 34.61 29.04
C LEU A 248 -56.82 34.56 28.87
N ARG A 249 -57.36 33.43 28.38
CA ARG A 249 -58.81 33.23 28.27
C ARG A 249 -59.50 33.26 29.64
N CYS A 250 -58.94 32.59 30.64
CA CYS A 250 -59.50 32.60 32.00
C CYS A 250 -59.43 34.01 32.64
N GLU A 251 -58.31 34.73 32.48
CA GLU A 251 -58.16 36.10 32.98
C GLU A 251 -59.17 37.06 32.34
N GLU A 252 -59.47 36.92 31.05
CA GLU A 252 -60.48 37.72 30.35
C GLU A 252 -61.90 37.49 30.89
N GLU A 253 -62.26 36.24 31.16
CA GLU A 253 -63.58 35.86 31.65
C GLU A 253 -63.79 36.20 33.14
N GLU A 254 -62.73 36.12 33.96
CA GLU A 254 -62.80 36.36 35.41
C GLU A 254 -63.09 37.84 35.78
N VAL A 255 -62.52 38.80 35.05
CA VAL A 255 -62.58 40.22 35.42
C VAL A 255 -64.02 40.77 35.42
N PRO A 256 -64.83 40.61 34.34
CA PRO A 256 -66.22 41.07 34.34
C PRO A 256 -67.06 40.41 35.42
N ILE A 257 -66.88 39.10 35.63
CA ILE A 257 -67.59 38.32 36.65
C ILE A 257 -67.32 38.91 38.04
N ARG A 258 -66.05 39.15 38.39
CA ARG A 258 -65.66 39.71 39.69
C ARG A 258 -66.25 41.10 39.93
N ILE A 259 -66.31 41.93 38.89
CA ILE A 259 -66.89 43.28 39.00
C ILE A 259 -68.41 43.17 39.24
N ILE A 260 -69.10 42.33 38.48
CA ILE A 260 -70.55 42.17 38.59
C ILE A 260 -70.92 41.58 39.97
N SER A 261 -70.22 40.55 40.44
CA SER A 261 -70.47 39.99 41.78
C SER A 261 -70.16 40.98 42.89
N GLY A 262 -69.06 41.74 42.79
CA GLY A 262 -68.71 42.80 43.72
C GLY A 262 -69.79 43.90 43.82
N LEU A 263 -70.25 44.41 42.66
CA LEU A 263 -71.32 45.40 42.60
C LEU A 263 -72.64 44.84 43.16
N GLN A 264 -72.97 43.58 42.86
CA GLN A 264 -74.18 42.96 43.40
C GLN A 264 -74.12 42.79 44.92
N ASN A 265 -72.95 42.40 45.46
CA ASN A 265 -72.72 42.35 46.90
C ASN A 265 -72.85 43.72 47.58
N GLU A 266 -72.37 44.79 46.95
CA GLU A 266 -72.59 46.16 47.43
C GLU A 266 -74.08 46.52 47.44
N VAL A 267 -74.83 46.22 46.38
CA VAL A 267 -76.28 46.46 46.31
C VAL A 267 -77.03 45.68 47.41
N ARG A 268 -76.68 44.41 47.63
CA ARG A 268 -77.22 43.59 48.73
C ARG A 268 -76.92 44.24 50.09
N ALA A 269 -75.70 44.73 50.30
CA ALA A 269 -75.31 45.42 51.53
C ALA A 269 -76.08 46.73 51.75
N TYR A 270 -76.27 47.54 50.70
CA TYR A 270 -77.05 48.78 50.78
C TYR A 270 -78.53 48.52 51.06
N ARG A 271 -79.15 47.52 50.42
CA ARG A 271 -80.54 47.12 50.72
C ARG A 271 -80.70 46.68 52.17
N ASN A 272 -79.76 45.87 52.67
CA ASN A 272 -79.76 45.43 54.06
C ASN A 272 -79.62 46.60 55.04
N ALA A 273 -78.72 47.55 54.76
CA ALA A 273 -78.53 48.75 55.59
C ALA A 273 -79.77 49.68 55.61
N LEU A 274 -80.53 49.72 54.51
CA LEU A 274 -81.77 50.48 54.38
C LEU A 274 -83.00 49.70 54.93
N GLY A 275 -82.82 48.48 55.42
CA GLY A 275 -83.90 47.64 55.94
C GLY A 275 -84.89 47.16 54.87
N MET A 276 -84.47 47.15 53.59
CA MET A 276 -85.28 46.62 52.50
C MET A 276 -85.16 45.10 52.42
N GLU A 277 -86.21 44.42 51.97
CA GLU A 277 -86.20 42.97 51.78
C GLU A 277 -85.13 42.56 50.76
N PRO A 278 -84.43 41.42 50.99
CA PRO A 278 -83.50 40.86 50.03
C PRO A 278 -84.18 40.61 48.69
N GLU A 279 -83.55 41.06 47.61
CA GLU A 279 -84.01 40.80 46.26
C GLU A 279 -83.90 39.31 45.96
N LYS A 280 -84.86 38.75 45.21
CA LYS A 280 -84.73 37.36 44.79
C LYS A 280 -83.56 37.26 43.82
N PRO A 281 -82.79 36.14 43.83
CA PRO A 281 -81.65 35.97 42.93
C PRO A 281 -82.01 36.23 41.45
N GLU A 282 -83.20 35.82 41.02
CA GLU A 282 -83.69 35.99 39.65
C GLU A 282 -84.00 37.45 39.24
N GLU A 283 -84.14 38.35 40.21
CA GLU A 283 -84.48 39.76 40.00
C GLU A 283 -83.23 40.66 40.04
N GLU A 284 -82.05 40.10 40.34
CA GLU A 284 -80.77 40.81 40.43
C GLU A 284 -80.20 41.20 39.04
N TYR A 285 -79.65 42.42 38.92
CA TYR A 285 -79.17 42.98 37.65
C TYR A 285 -77.94 42.27 37.04
N GLY A 286 -77.36 41.28 37.74
CA GLY A 286 -76.27 40.42 37.28
C GLY A 286 -76.62 38.94 37.18
N TRP A 287 -77.88 38.55 37.45
CA TRP A 287 -78.28 37.16 37.59
C TRP A 287 -77.98 36.31 36.35
N GLU A 288 -78.21 36.84 35.15
CA GLU A 288 -78.01 36.09 33.90
C GLU A 288 -76.56 35.65 33.68
N ILE A 289 -75.60 36.36 34.26
CA ILE A 289 -74.17 36.11 34.13
C ILE A 289 -73.66 35.27 35.32
N LEU A 290 -74.25 35.46 36.50
CA LEU A 290 -73.83 34.80 37.73
C LEU A 290 -74.49 33.42 37.96
N LYS A 291 -75.63 33.13 37.31
CA LYS A 291 -76.39 31.88 37.48
C LYS A 291 -75.60 30.60 37.14
N ASP A 292 -74.63 30.71 36.23
CA ASP A 292 -73.87 29.57 35.69
C ASP A 292 -72.57 29.32 36.48
N LEU A 293 -72.28 30.13 37.50
CA LEU A 293 -71.11 29.97 38.35
C LEU A 293 -71.35 28.98 39.50
N PRO A 294 -70.32 28.25 39.94
CA PRO A 294 -70.45 27.33 41.07
C PRO A 294 -70.83 28.10 42.35
N PRO A 295 -71.74 27.55 43.19
CA PRO A 295 -72.21 28.21 44.40
C PRO A 295 -71.05 28.32 45.40
N GLY A 296 -70.53 29.53 45.59
CA GLY A 296 -69.39 29.79 46.48
C GLY A 296 -68.35 30.80 45.97
N ALA A 297 -68.59 31.48 44.85
CA ALA A 297 -67.79 32.63 44.40
C ALA A 297 -68.46 33.99 44.76
N ASP A 298 -69.17 34.03 45.89
CA ASP A 298 -69.70 35.25 46.52
C ASP A 298 -68.68 35.90 47.47
#